data_AF-A0A1G9VR62-F1
#
_entry.id   AF-A0A1G9VR62-F1
#
_cell.length_a   1.000
_cell.length_b   1.000
_cell.length_c   1.000
_cell.angle_alpha   90.00
_cell.angle_beta   90.00
_cell.angle_gamma   90.00
#
_symmetry.space_group_name_H-M   'P 1'
#
loop_
_entity.id
_entity.type
_entity.pdbx_description
1 polymer ?
#
loop_
_entity_poly.entity_id
_entity_poly.type
_entity_poly.pdbx_seq_one_letter_code
_entity_poly.pdbx_strand_id
1 'polypeptide(L)'
;MTRTHTLTAGLVIGESPRWHDGRLWFAHWGTQEILAVDLAGKAEVVGKGRPGLGWSIDWLPDGRLLMTGDELTRREPDGSMVTHADLSGLADDWNEIVVDGRGNIYVNWRMRLPSRGGHRAGSHRSHHS
;
A
#
# COMPACT_ATOMS: atom_id res chain seq x y z
N MET A 1 21.60 27.16 -5.52
CA MET A 1 21.17 26.33 -4.36
C MET A 1 19.70 26.00 -4.53
N THR A 2 19.33 24.73 -4.52
CA THR A 2 17.92 24.28 -4.51
C THR A 2 17.42 24.33 -3.06
N ARG A 3 16.34 25.07 -2.80
CA ARG A 3 15.67 25.11 -1.49
C ARG A 3 14.48 24.18 -1.51
N THR A 4 14.32 23.36 -0.48
CA THR A 4 13.10 22.57 -0.29
C THR A 4 11.93 23.48 0.09
N HIS A 5 10.74 23.13 -0.41
CA HIS A 5 9.48 23.78 -0.04
C HIS A 5 8.50 22.69 0.39
N THR A 6 7.66 22.99 1.38
CA THR A 6 6.60 22.10 1.80
C THR A 6 5.46 22.18 0.78
N LEU A 7 5.08 21.04 0.21
CA LEU A 7 3.96 20.97 -0.73
C LEU A 7 2.62 20.76 -0.01
N THR A 8 2.61 19.93 1.03
CA THR A 8 1.44 19.67 1.86
C THR A 8 1.87 19.35 3.30
N ALA A 9 0.98 19.56 4.26
CA ALA A 9 1.23 19.37 5.69
C ALA A 9 -0.04 18.86 6.38
N GLY A 10 0.08 18.44 7.65
CA GLY A 10 -1.06 17.97 8.44
C GLY A 10 -1.52 16.56 8.11
N LEU A 11 -0.71 15.78 7.40
CA LEU A 11 -0.98 14.36 7.16
C LEU A 11 -0.85 13.58 8.48
N VAL A 12 -1.80 12.67 8.74
CA VAL A 12 -1.67 11.77 9.90
C VAL A 12 -0.56 10.75 9.64
N ILE A 13 -0.65 10.03 8.51
CA ILE A 13 0.39 9.14 7.97
C ILE A 13 0.24 9.16 6.45
N GLY A 14 1.15 9.83 5.75
CA GLY A 14 1.24 9.83 4.29
C GLY A 14 2.40 8.97 3.82
N GLU A 15 2.14 8.01 2.95
CA GLU A 15 3.06 6.96 2.56
C GLU A 15 3.04 6.69 1.06
N SER A 16 4.11 6.06 0.57
CA SER A 16 4.21 5.62 -0.83
C SER A 16 3.95 6.72 -1.87
N PRO A 17 4.65 7.89 -1.81
CA PRO A 17 4.44 8.94 -2.80
C PRO A 17 4.84 8.50 -4.21
N ARG A 18 4.02 8.88 -5.19
CA ARG A 18 4.21 8.63 -6.62
C ARG A 18 3.83 9.87 -7.43
N TRP A 19 4.59 10.17 -8.48
CA TRP A 19 4.22 11.23 -9.41
C TRP A 19 3.39 10.65 -10.54
N HIS A 20 2.17 11.15 -10.74
CA HIS A 20 1.26 10.68 -11.78
C HIS A 20 0.35 11.82 -12.24
N ASP A 21 0.16 11.98 -13.54
CA ASP A 21 -0.70 13.02 -14.14
C ASP A 21 -0.45 14.43 -13.58
N GLY A 22 0.83 14.81 -13.46
CA GLY A 22 1.23 16.15 -13.00
C GLY A 22 0.97 16.44 -11.53
N ARG A 23 0.67 15.42 -10.72
CA ARG A 23 0.39 15.53 -9.28
C ARG A 23 1.20 14.52 -8.49
N LEU A 24 1.41 14.82 -7.20
CA LEU A 24 1.95 13.88 -6.23
C LEU A 24 0.81 13.11 -5.59
N TRP A 25 0.72 11.81 -5.88
CA TRP A 25 -0.25 10.90 -5.32
C TRP A 25 0.37 10.10 -4.18
N PHE A 26 -0.41 9.78 -3.14
CA PHE A 26 0.08 8.96 -2.03
C PHE A 26 -1.07 8.32 -1.25
N ALA A 27 -0.72 7.27 -0.50
CA ALA A 27 -1.60 6.62 0.45
C ALA A 27 -1.65 7.43 1.75
N HIS A 28 -2.81 7.92 2.14
CA HIS A 28 -3.00 8.53 3.46
C HIS A 28 -3.65 7.53 4.41
N TRP A 29 -2.82 6.67 5.02
CA TRP A 29 -3.29 5.57 5.86
C TRP A 29 -4.16 6.05 7.04
N GLY A 30 -3.81 7.18 7.65
CA GLY A 30 -4.55 7.67 8.82
C GLY A 30 -5.99 8.13 8.54
N THR A 31 -6.33 8.50 7.30
CA THR A 31 -7.70 8.86 6.88
C THR A 31 -8.31 7.84 5.92
N GLN A 32 -7.55 6.81 5.53
CA GLN A 32 -7.98 5.76 4.60
C GLN A 32 -8.35 6.32 3.22
N GLU A 33 -7.55 7.28 2.74
CA GLU A 33 -7.78 8.01 1.50
C GLU A 33 -6.56 7.90 0.58
N ILE A 34 -6.82 7.92 -0.72
CA ILE A 34 -5.79 8.25 -1.71
C ILE A 34 -5.87 9.75 -1.94
N LEU A 35 -4.75 10.44 -1.76
CA LEU A 35 -4.65 11.87 -2.02
C LEU A 35 -3.78 12.14 -3.25
N ALA A 36 -4.14 13.17 -4.00
CA ALA A 36 -3.30 13.79 -5.00
C ALA A 36 -3.09 15.27 -4.66
N VAL A 37 -1.86 15.75 -4.77
CA VAL A 37 -1.48 17.12 -4.48
C VAL A 37 -0.79 17.73 -5.70
N ASP A 38 -1.26 18.89 -6.15
CA ASP A 38 -0.62 19.61 -7.25
C ASP A 38 0.59 20.45 -6.78
N LEU A 39 1.33 21.05 -7.72
CA LEU A 39 2.49 21.90 -7.41
C LEU A 39 2.15 23.20 -6.66
N ALA A 40 0.87 23.59 -6.60
CA ALA A 40 0.40 24.72 -5.80
C ALA A 40 0.05 24.32 -4.36
N GLY A 41 0.18 23.03 -4.02
CA GLY A 41 -0.13 22.48 -2.70
C GLY A 41 -1.62 22.19 -2.49
N LYS A 42 -2.44 22.23 -3.55
CA LYS A 42 -3.85 21.87 -3.45
C LYS A 42 -4.00 20.35 -3.38
N ALA A 43 -4.55 19.88 -2.26
CA ALA A 43 -4.84 18.48 -2.03
C ALA A 43 -6.27 18.10 -2.45
N GLU A 44 -6.43 16.91 -3.03
CA GLU A 44 -7.71 16.32 -3.42
C GLU A 44 -7.76 14.86 -2.97
N VAL A 45 -8.89 14.43 -2.40
CA VAL A 45 -9.19 13.01 -2.18
C VAL A 45 -9.71 12.42 -3.49
N VAL A 46 -8.90 11.55 -4.10
CA VAL A 46 -9.13 10.99 -5.44
C VAL A 46 -9.67 9.56 -5.40
N GLY A 47 -9.71 8.96 -4.21
CA GLY A 47 -10.27 7.63 -4.00
C GLY A 47 -10.22 7.22 -2.54
N LYS A 48 -10.96 6.14 -2.22
CA LYS A 48 -10.87 5.48 -0.91
C LYS A 48 -9.69 4.52 -0.90
N GLY A 49 -8.96 4.51 0.21
CA GLY A 49 -7.94 3.51 0.52
C GLY A 49 -8.51 2.30 1.25
N ARG A 50 -7.63 1.49 1.83
CA ARG A 50 -8.01 0.36 2.71
C ARG A 50 -8.00 0.79 4.19
N PRO A 51 -8.81 0.15 5.04
CA PRO A 51 -8.66 0.27 6.48
C PRO A 51 -7.28 -0.17 6.96
N GLY A 52 -6.76 0.49 7.99
CA GLY A 52 -5.47 0.15 8.58
C GLY A 52 -4.27 0.75 7.87
N LEU A 53 -3.09 0.25 8.23
CA LEU A 53 -1.79 0.68 7.72
C LEU A 53 -1.24 -0.40 6.78
N GLY A 54 -0.25 -0.05 5.95
CA GLY A 54 0.46 -1.03 5.12
C GLY A 54 -0.24 -1.33 3.81
N TRP A 55 -0.38 -0.32 2.96
CA TRP A 55 -0.82 -0.49 1.58
C TRP A 55 -0.27 0.64 0.70
N SER A 56 -0.12 0.37 -0.59
CA SER A 56 0.45 1.29 -1.57
C SER A 56 -0.34 1.24 -2.88
N ILE A 57 -0.04 2.18 -3.78
CA ILE A 57 -0.67 2.32 -5.08
C ILE A 57 0.38 2.47 -6.18
N ASP A 58 0.01 2.02 -7.38
CA ASP A 58 0.72 2.34 -8.62
C ASP A 58 -0.25 2.16 -9.80
N TRP A 59 0.19 2.36 -11.03
CA TRP A 59 -0.66 2.31 -12.22
C TRP A 59 -0.17 1.27 -13.22
N LEU A 60 -1.12 0.55 -13.82
CA LEU A 60 -0.86 -0.18 -15.05
C LEU A 60 -0.55 0.80 -16.20
N PRO A 61 0.15 0.36 -17.25
CA PRO A 61 0.42 1.20 -18.43
C PRO A 61 -0.84 1.76 -19.11
N ASP A 62 -2.00 1.15 -18.89
CA ASP A 62 -3.30 1.62 -19.40
C ASP A 62 -4.01 2.65 -18.49
N GLY A 63 -3.35 3.10 -17.42
CA GLY A 63 -3.84 4.11 -16.49
C GLY A 63 -4.73 3.58 -15.36
N ARG A 64 -5.00 2.27 -15.29
CA ARG A 64 -5.77 1.71 -14.18
C ARG A 64 -4.93 1.63 -12.91
N LEU A 65 -5.46 2.17 -11.82
CA LEU A 65 -4.81 2.17 -10.51
C LEU A 65 -4.83 0.78 -9.89
N LEU A 66 -3.70 0.34 -9.38
CA LEU A 66 -3.53 -0.84 -8.54
C LEU A 66 -3.40 -0.43 -7.07
N MET A 67 -3.84 -1.29 -6.17
CA MET A 67 -3.69 -1.12 -4.74
C MET A 67 -3.33 -2.44 -4.06
N THR A 68 -2.29 -2.44 -3.24
CA THR A 68 -1.91 -3.61 -2.45
C THR A 68 -2.88 -3.83 -1.29
N GLY A 69 -2.98 -5.07 -0.85
CA GLY A 69 -3.84 -5.50 0.25
C GLY A 69 -3.70 -6.99 0.50
N ASP A 70 -4.75 -7.62 1.03
CA ASP A 70 -4.78 -9.10 1.14
C ASP A 70 -4.72 -9.75 -0.26
N GLU A 71 -5.26 -9.03 -1.24
CA GLU A 71 -5.16 -9.30 -2.67
C GLU A 71 -4.59 -8.05 -3.36
N LEU A 72 -4.01 -8.22 -4.55
CA LEU A 72 -3.73 -7.09 -5.42
C LEU A 72 -5.02 -6.71 -6.13
N THR A 73 -5.49 -5.47 -5.92
CA THR A 73 -6.74 -4.97 -6.52
C THR A 73 -6.47 -3.94 -7.60
N ARG A 74 -7.38 -3.82 -8.55
CA ARG A 74 -7.36 -2.83 -9.63
C ARG A 74 -8.65 -2.02 -9.63
N ARG A 75 -8.54 -0.72 -9.86
CA ARG A 75 -9.67 0.17 -10.09
C ARG A 75 -10.10 0.14 -11.56
N GLU A 76 -11.34 -0.24 -11.82
CA GLU A 76 -11.93 -0.16 -13.17
C GLU A 76 -12.45 1.24 -13.49
N PRO A 77 -12.74 1.57 -14.77
CA PRO A 77 -13.20 2.90 -15.18
C PRO A 77 -14.49 3.37 -14.49
N ASP A 78 -15.35 2.45 -14.06
CA ASP A 78 -16.57 2.77 -13.30
C ASP A 78 -16.29 3.09 -11.81
N GLY A 79 -15.02 2.99 -11.40
CA GLY A 79 -14.56 3.24 -10.05
C GLY A 79 -14.61 2.04 -9.12
N SER A 80 -15.10 0.87 -9.57
CA SER A 80 -15.10 -0.35 -8.79
C SER A 80 -13.68 -0.87 -8.56
N MET A 81 -13.45 -1.49 -7.40
CA MET A 81 -12.21 -2.20 -7.10
C MET A 81 -12.45 -3.69 -7.31
N VAL A 82 -11.66 -4.30 -8.19
CA VAL A 82 -11.74 -5.73 -8.52
C VAL A 82 -10.40 -6.41 -8.25
N THR A 83 -10.42 -7.72 -8.00
CA THR A 83 -9.18 -8.50 -7.87
C THR A 83 -8.42 -8.49 -9.18
N HIS A 84 -7.16 -8.07 -9.12
CA HIS A 84 -6.20 -8.18 -10.22
C HIS A 84 -5.42 -9.49 -10.13
N ALA A 85 -4.94 -9.83 -8.92
CA ALA A 85 -4.26 -11.07 -8.63
C ALA A 85 -4.47 -11.47 -7.17
N ASP A 86 -4.73 -12.75 -6.93
CA ASP A 86 -4.72 -13.35 -5.60
C ASP A 86 -3.27 -13.64 -5.17
N LEU A 87 -2.84 -13.02 -4.08
CA LEU A 87 -1.49 -13.14 -3.52
C LEU A 87 -1.48 -13.86 -2.16
N SER A 88 -2.65 -14.27 -1.66
CA SER A 88 -2.83 -14.84 -0.32
C SER A 88 -2.05 -16.13 -0.09
N GLY A 89 -1.73 -16.87 -1.16
CA GLY A 89 -0.91 -18.08 -1.10
C GLY A 89 0.61 -17.84 -1.00
N LEU A 90 1.07 -16.60 -1.10
CA LEU A 90 2.50 -16.26 -1.16
C LEU A 90 3.00 -15.58 0.12
N ALA A 91 2.27 -14.59 0.61
CA ALA A 91 2.54 -13.86 1.84
C ALA A 91 1.31 -13.05 2.26
N ASP A 92 1.36 -12.51 3.48
CA ASP A 92 0.37 -11.57 4.01
C ASP A 92 1.00 -10.18 4.17
N ASP A 93 0.18 -9.14 4.35
CA ASP A 93 0.63 -7.76 4.66
C ASP A 93 1.46 -7.12 3.52
N TRP A 94 0.94 -7.19 2.29
CA TRP A 94 1.55 -6.57 1.10
C TRP A 94 1.61 -5.04 1.20
N ASN A 95 2.82 -4.49 1.26
CA ASN A 95 3.05 -3.12 1.70
C ASN A 95 3.41 -2.15 0.57
N GLU A 96 4.27 -2.55 -0.37
CA GLU A 96 4.71 -1.69 -1.47
C GLU A 96 4.55 -2.35 -2.83
N ILE A 97 4.41 -1.50 -3.85
CA ILE A 97 4.23 -1.88 -5.26
C ILE A 97 5.00 -0.93 -6.18
N VAL A 98 5.57 -1.52 -7.24
CA VAL A 98 6.12 -0.81 -8.40
C VAL A 98 5.68 -1.53 -9.67
N VAL A 99 5.19 -0.77 -10.65
CA VAL A 99 4.84 -1.27 -11.99
C VAL A 99 5.82 -0.69 -13.00
N ASP A 100 6.45 -1.54 -13.82
CA ASP A 100 7.32 -1.08 -14.89
C ASP A 100 6.53 -0.68 -16.15
N GLY A 101 7.18 0.03 -17.07
CA GLY A 101 6.54 0.47 -18.33
C GLY A 101 6.11 -0.66 -19.28
N ARG A 102 6.46 -1.92 -18.98
CA ARG A 102 5.99 -3.11 -19.72
C ARG A 102 4.79 -3.77 -19.03
N GLY A 103 4.39 -3.28 -17.87
CA GLY A 103 3.29 -3.83 -17.07
C GLY A 103 3.70 -4.96 -16.12
N ASN A 104 5.00 -5.17 -15.87
CA ASN A 104 5.42 -6.09 -14.81
C ASN A 104 5.17 -5.46 -13.45
N ILE A 105 4.58 -6.23 -12.54
CA ILE A 105 4.19 -5.77 -11.21
C ILE A 105 5.12 -6.40 -10.17
N TYR A 106 5.78 -5.56 -9.40
CA TYR A 106 6.69 -5.96 -8.32
C TYR A 106 6.07 -5.53 -6.99
N VAL A 107 5.89 -6.48 -6.10
CA VAL A 107 5.28 -6.25 -4.78
C VAL A 107 6.19 -6.74 -3.67
N ASN A 108 6.13 -6.10 -2.51
CA ASN A 108 6.75 -6.61 -1.29
C ASN A 108 5.71 -6.72 -0.16
N TRP A 109 6.04 -7.55 0.82
CA TRP A 109 5.28 -7.63 2.05
C TRP A 109 6.06 -6.98 3.19
N ARG A 110 5.34 -6.60 4.24
CA ARG A 110 5.95 -6.04 5.43
C ARG A 110 6.75 -7.14 6.13
N MET A 111 8.01 -6.86 6.44
CA MET A 111 8.79 -7.79 7.26
C MET A 111 8.14 -7.88 8.64
N ARG A 112 7.59 -9.05 8.97
CA ARG A 112 7.17 -9.36 10.34
C ARG A 112 8.44 -9.46 11.17
N LEU A 113 8.68 -8.46 12.03
CA LEU A 113 9.72 -8.58 13.03
C LEU A 113 9.42 -9.82 13.89
N PRO A 114 10.42 -10.66 14.21
CA PRO A 114 10.21 -11.78 15.10
C PRO A 114 9.57 -11.27 16.37
N SER A 115 8.41 -11.82 16.74
CA SER A 115 7.87 -11.61 18.08
C SER A 115 8.96 -12.00 19.07
N ARG A 116 9.36 -11.08 19.96
CA ARG A 116 10.27 -11.42 21.06
C ARG A 116 9.69 -12.65 21.75
N GLY A 117 10.39 -13.78 21.61
CA GLY A 117 9.87 -15.09 21.98
C GLY A 117 9.45 -15.12 23.44
N GLY A 118 8.16 -15.30 23.69
CA GLY A 118 7.71 -15.85 24.96
C GLY A 118 7.97 -17.34 24.91
N HIS A 119 8.97 -17.82 25.64
CA HIS A 119 9.14 -19.23 25.92
C HIS A 119 7.85 -19.77 26.54
N ARG A 120 7.05 -20.52 25.78
CA ARG A 120 6.14 -21.50 26.38
C ARG A 120 6.93 -22.79 26.54
N ALA A 121 7.28 -23.08 27.79
CA ALA A 121 7.74 -24.40 28.20
C ALA A 121 6.64 -25.42 27.86
N GLY A 122 6.88 -26.25 26.83
CA GLY A 122 6.06 -27.42 26.57
C GLY A 122 6.46 -28.53 27.54
N SER A 123 5.62 -28.83 28.52
CA SER A 123 5.68 -30.11 29.23
C SER A 123 5.01 -31.16 28.35
N HIS A 124 5.80 -31.91 27.58
CA HIS A 124 5.38 -33.20 27.06
C HIS A 124 5.32 -34.18 28.23
N ARG A 125 4.11 -34.59 28.63
CA ARG A 125 3.92 -35.86 29.35
C ARG A 125 3.44 -36.89 28.33
N SER A 126 4.35 -37.77 27.95
CA SER A 126 4.05 -39.03 27.27
C SER A 126 3.38 -39.98 28.27
N HIS A 127 2.15 -40.40 27.98
CA HIS A 127 1.57 -41.59 28.57
C HIS A 127 2.15 -42.82 27.86
N HIS A 128 2.70 -43.75 28.63
CA HIS A 128 2.85 -45.15 28.25
C HIS A 128 2.26 -46.00 29.38
N SER A 129 1.36 -46.89 28.94
CA SER A 129 0.73 -48.07 29.58
C SER A 129 0.25 -47.97 31.01
#